data_AF-A0A6G5QNX5-F1
#
_entry.id   AF-A0A6G5QNX5-F1
#
_cell.length_a   1.000
_cell.length_b   1.000
_cell.length_c   1.000
_cell.angle_alpha   90.00
_cell.angle_beta   90.00
_cell.angle_gamma   90.00
#
_symmetry.space_group_name_H-M   'P 1'
#
loop_
_entity.id
_entity.type
_entity.pdbx_description
1 polymer ?
#
loop_
_entity_poly.entity_id
_entity_poly.type
_entity_poly.pdbx_seq_one_letter_code
_entity_poly.pdbx_strand_id
1 'polypeptide(L)'
;MGMIILFVYIIPYLAVSTIVMVITAKYTNKIWIRGIVVAALFLIPTYDIIITNILGAYYCATAPKAFVKQTVEYPQSIYFEDNEQPFTKEDAERMKRNYLDGIHLKTLALNLSDGNVIIFSFDENSSKFKEYLKIMKEYNEAKASYKALQEELHKRLENGEIKYKSDEHSKYTSNISAQEKLMFELSSESSNIRNKIITQKINQKSDMPKISYTVIDNEIKLNKFVANFLYSSENIIIKNDTKEVIGHKISCMKLFYNILPDSVGERYFSAKICGEDGVLYEKIFSVDKWRLWNVIDHEISLSHFLYKKYSKKE
;
A
#
# COMPACT_ATOMS: atom_id res chain seq x y z
N MET A 1 -29.29 3.52 -10.56
CA MET A 1 -28.19 4.36 -11.10
C MET A 1 -27.99 4.25 -12.60
N GLY A 2 -28.09 3.07 -13.23
CA GLY A 2 -28.03 2.94 -14.71
C GLY A 2 -29.02 3.85 -15.46
N MET A 3 -30.24 4.05 -14.92
CA MET A 3 -31.21 5.00 -15.48
C MET A 3 -30.73 6.46 -15.44
N ILE A 4 -29.99 6.89 -14.40
CA ILE A 4 -29.51 8.28 -14.29
C ILE A 4 -28.43 8.54 -15.34
N ILE A 5 -27.48 7.61 -15.54
CA ILE A 5 -26.47 7.72 -16.62
C ILE A 5 -27.16 7.80 -17.99
N LEU A 6 -28.15 6.93 -18.20
CA LEU A 6 -28.91 6.89 -19.46
C LEU A 6 -29.61 8.22 -19.73
N PHE A 7 -30.38 8.74 -18.78
CA PHE A 7 -31.22 9.93 -18.97
C PHE A 7 -30.46 11.26 -18.86
N VAL A 8 -29.38 11.33 -18.07
CA VAL A 8 -28.66 12.59 -17.82
C VAL A 8 -27.43 12.76 -18.73
N TYR A 9 -26.82 11.67 -19.19
CA TYR A 9 -25.58 11.74 -19.99
C TYR A 9 -25.75 11.15 -21.38
N ILE A 10 -26.21 9.90 -21.50
CA ILE A 10 -26.26 9.21 -22.80
C ILE A 10 -27.32 9.84 -23.72
N ILE A 11 -28.55 10.01 -23.24
CA ILE A 11 -29.66 10.55 -24.03
C ILE A 11 -29.39 12.01 -24.48
N PRO A 12 -28.97 12.94 -23.59
CA PRO A 12 -28.61 14.29 -24.02
C PRO A 12 -27.45 14.30 -25.00
N TYR A 13 -26.43 13.46 -24.80
CA TYR A 13 -25.31 13.35 -25.72
C TYR A 13 -25.75 12.89 -27.13
N LEU A 14 -26.61 11.87 -27.21
CA LEU A 14 -27.17 11.38 -28.48
C LEU A 14 -28.04 12.44 -29.15
N ALA A 15 -28.83 13.20 -28.40
CA ALA A 15 -29.65 14.30 -28.92
C ALA A 15 -28.77 15.40 -29.53
N VAL A 16 -27.75 15.87 -28.81
CA VAL A 16 -26.80 16.88 -29.31
C VAL A 16 -26.03 16.35 -30.53
N SER A 17 -25.56 15.11 -30.48
CA SER A 17 -24.86 14.46 -31.60
C SER A 17 -25.73 14.40 -32.85
N THR A 18 -27.02 14.08 -32.69
CA THR A 18 -28.00 14.07 -33.78
C THR A 18 -28.17 15.47 -34.39
N ILE A 19 -28.30 16.50 -33.55
CA ILE A 19 -28.41 17.90 -34.01
C ILE A 19 -27.16 18.31 -34.81
N VAL A 20 -25.95 18.02 -34.31
CA VAL A 20 -24.68 18.31 -34.99
C VAL A 20 -24.62 17.60 -36.35
N MET A 21 -25.06 16.34 -36.43
CA MET A 21 -25.10 15.58 -37.68
C MET A 21 -26.10 16.17 -38.69
N VAL A 22 -27.30 16.57 -38.25
CA VAL A 22 -28.31 17.21 -39.11
C VAL A 22 -27.78 18.53 -39.67
N ILE A 23 -27.16 19.36 -38.84
CA ILE A 23 -26.53 20.62 -39.26
C ILE A 23 -25.42 20.33 -40.28
N THR A 24 -24.54 19.38 -39.99
CA THR A 24 -23.44 19.02 -40.90
C THR A 24 -23.97 18.54 -42.26
N ALA A 25 -25.00 17.71 -42.27
CA ALA A 25 -25.63 17.23 -43.50
C ALA A 25 -26.23 18.36 -44.33
N LYS A 26 -26.79 19.40 -43.69
CA LYS A 26 -27.37 20.58 -44.35
C LYS A 26 -26.31 21.49 -44.99
N TYR A 27 -25.16 21.66 -44.36
CA TYR A 27 -24.13 22.61 -44.81
C TYR A 27 -23.06 21.99 -45.71
N THR A 28 -22.94 20.67 -45.79
CA THR A 28 -21.99 20.02 -46.69
C THR A 28 -22.48 18.66 -47.22
N ASN A 29 -22.27 18.44 -48.51
CA ASN A 29 -22.48 17.14 -49.18
C ASN A 29 -21.18 16.33 -49.32
N LYS A 30 -20.05 16.87 -48.85
CA LYS A 30 -18.75 16.18 -48.94
C LYS A 30 -18.70 15.04 -47.93
N ILE A 31 -18.62 13.81 -48.42
CA ILE A 31 -18.69 12.59 -47.59
C ILE A 31 -17.56 12.52 -46.55
N TRP A 32 -16.37 13.01 -46.89
CA TRP A 32 -15.22 13.01 -45.98
C TRP A 32 -15.43 13.94 -44.77
N ILE A 33 -16.10 15.09 -44.95
CA ILE A 33 -16.41 16.01 -43.84
C ILE A 33 -17.42 15.36 -42.88
N ARG A 34 -18.46 14.71 -43.42
CA ARG A 34 -19.43 13.96 -42.61
C ARG A 34 -18.74 12.82 -41.86
N GLY A 35 -17.81 12.12 -42.52
CA GLY A 35 -16.99 11.07 -41.89
C GLY A 35 -16.16 11.58 -40.71
N ILE A 36 -15.50 12.74 -40.85
CA ILE A 36 -14.75 13.36 -39.75
C ILE A 36 -15.65 13.72 -38.57
N VAL A 37 -16.84 14.29 -38.83
CA VAL A 37 -17.78 14.65 -37.75
C VAL A 37 -18.30 13.41 -37.02
N VAL A 38 -18.64 12.34 -37.74
CA VAL A 38 -19.04 11.07 -37.12
C VAL A 38 -17.91 10.50 -36.26
N ALA A 39 -16.68 10.48 -36.78
CA ALA A 39 -15.52 10.01 -36.02
C ALA A 39 -15.26 10.87 -34.76
N ALA A 40 -15.37 12.19 -34.87
CA ALA A 40 -15.22 13.10 -33.74
C ALA A 40 -16.30 12.86 -32.67
N LEU A 41 -17.57 12.72 -33.06
CA LEU A 41 -18.66 12.38 -32.13
C LEU A 41 -18.42 11.00 -31.49
N PHE A 42 -17.91 10.01 -32.22
CA PHE A 42 -17.59 8.73 -31.60
C PHE A 42 -16.42 8.80 -30.60
N LEU A 43 -15.42 9.63 -30.87
CA LEU A 43 -14.22 9.77 -30.05
C LEU A 43 -14.43 10.70 -28.83
N ILE A 44 -15.28 11.73 -28.92
CA ILE A 44 -15.52 12.68 -27.82
C ILE A 44 -15.87 12.03 -26.48
N PRO A 45 -16.72 10.98 -26.40
CA PRO A 45 -16.91 10.31 -25.13
C PRO A 45 -15.60 9.59 -24.74
N THR A 46 -15.00 8.81 -25.63
CA THR A 46 -13.92 7.84 -25.31
C THR A 46 -12.49 8.37 -25.40
N TYR A 47 -12.30 9.66 -25.68
CA TYR A 47 -10.99 10.25 -25.96
C TYR A 47 -10.02 10.09 -24.80
N ASP A 48 -10.51 10.21 -23.58
CA ASP A 48 -9.76 10.09 -22.34
C ASP A 48 -9.24 8.67 -22.11
N ILE A 49 -10.03 7.63 -22.41
CA ILE A 49 -9.61 6.23 -22.40
C ILE A 49 -8.47 6.01 -23.39
N ILE A 50 -8.63 6.50 -24.62
CA ILE A 50 -7.64 6.33 -25.69
C ILE A 50 -6.33 7.02 -25.30
N ILE A 51 -6.39 8.29 -24.88
CA ILE A 51 -5.21 9.06 -24.46
C ILE A 51 -4.55 8.41 -23.24
N THR A 52 -5.33 7.98 -22.23
CA THR A 52 -4.79 7.33 -21.03
C THR A 52 -4.01 6.06 -21.37
N ASN A 53 -4.52 5.23 -22.28
CA ASN A 53 -3.83 4.00 -22.69
C ASN A 53 -2.56 4.28 -23.49
N ILE A 54 -2.59 5.26 -24.40
CA ILE A 54 -1.40 5.67 -25.18
C ILE A 54 -0.33 6.25 -24.26
N LEU A 55 -0.70 7.20 -23.41
CA LEU A 55 0.23 7.82 -22.45
C LEU A 55 0.73 6.78 -21.45
N GLY A 56 -0.15 5.92 -20.94
CA GLY A 56 0.20 4.84 -20.02
C GLY A 56 1.28 3.95 -20.64
N ALA A 57 1.05 3.43 -21.84
CA ALA A 57 2.03 2.61 -22.55
C ALA A 57 3.39 3.33 -22.73
N TYR A 58 3.37 4.62 -23.10
CA TYR A 58 4.58 5.42 -23.26
C TYR A 58 5.37 5.58 -21.95
N TYR A 59 4.71 6.00 -20.87
CA TYR A 59 5.37 6.20 -19.57
C TYR A 59 5.87 4.87 -18.98
N CYS A 60 5.12 3.79 -19.17
CA CYS A 60 5.53 2.45 -18.75
C CYS A 60 6.75 1.93 -19.51
N ALA A 61 6.86 2.24 -20.80
CA ALA A 61 7.99 1.82 -21.62
C ALA A 61 9.27 2.65 -21.34
N THR A 62 9.11 3.89 -20.88
CA THR A 62 10.23 4.84 -20.67
C THR A 62 10.69 4.92 -19.21
N ALA A 63 9.88 4.47 -18.26
CA ALA A 63 10.25 4.45 -16.84
C ALA A 63 11.43 3.50 -16.59
N PRO A 64 12.40 3.89 -15.72
CA PRO A 64 13.38 2.98 -15.17
C PRO A 64 12.74 1.71 -14.62
N LYS A 65 13.38 0.56 -14.88
CA LYS A 65 12.91 -0.71 -14.34
C LYS A 65 13.06 -0.72 -12.83
N ALA A 66 12.03 -1.18 -12.15
CA ALA A 66 12.09 -1.42 -10.71
C ALA A 66 13.20 -2.42 -10.38
N PHE A 67 13.88 -2.21 -9.26
CA PHE A 67 14.90 -3.13 -8.79
C PHE A 67 14.92 -3.24 -7.27
N VAL A 68 15.36 -4.41 -6.82
CA VAL A 68 15.73 -4.70 -5.44
C VAL A 68 17.17 -5.19 -5.47
N LYS A 69 18.08 -4.43 -4.86
CA LYS A 69 19.50 -4.77 -4.83
C LYS A 69 19.83 -5.82 -3.77
N GLN A 70 19.14 -5.73 -2.63
CA GLN A 70 19.36 -6.62 -1.49
C GLN A 70 18.11 -6.70 -0.61
N THR A 71 18.03 -7.78 0.17
CA THR A 71 17.04 -7.98 1.23
C THR A 71 17.71 -7.76 2.59
N VAL A 72 17.02 -7.09 3.51
CA VAL A 72 17.51 -6.69 4.83
C VAL A 72 16.47 -7.09 5.88
N GLU A 73 16.62 -8.26 6.48
CA GLU A 73 15.67 -8.76 7.48
C GLU A 73 15.71 -7.95 8.79
N TYR A 74 16.86 -7.38 9.15
CA TYR A 74 17.06 -6.62 10.40
C TYR A 74 17.46 -5.16 10.14
N PRO A 75 16.52 -4.30 9.71
CA PRO A 75 16.84 -2.91 9.37
C PRO A 75 17.28 -2.05 10.56
N GLN A 76 16.91 -2.44 11.79
CA GLN A 76 17.13 -1.73 13.06
C GLN A 76 16.40 -0.38 13.16
N SER A 77 16.47 0.47 12.14
CA SER A 77 15.78 1.75 12.12
C SER A 77 15.38 2.16 10.69
N ILE A 78 14.16 2.65 10.55
CA ILE A 78 13.60 3.11 9.27
C ILE A 78 12.93 4.47 9.47
N TYR A 79 13.16 5.38 8.53
CA TYR A 79 12.42 6.62 8.37
C TYR A 79 11.55 6.51 7.11
N PHE A 80 10.24 6.65 7.24
CA PHE A 80 9.33 6.78 6.10
C PHE A 80 9.06 8.25 5.85
N GLU A 81 9.31 8.66 4.61
CA GLU A 81 9.10 10.00 4.09
C GLU A 81 8.08 9.92 2.95
N ASP A 82 6.81 9.98 3.30
CA ASP A 82 5.72 10.04 2.33
C ASP A 82 5.43 11.50 1.96
N ASN A 83 5.98 11.95 0.85
CA ASN A 83 5.73 13.28 0.31
C ASN A 83 4.43 13.36 -0.52
N GLU A 84 3.80 12.21 -0.80
CA GLU A 84 2.54 12.12 -1.53
C GLU A 84 1.36 12.33 -0.58
N GLN A 85 1.36 11.59 0.53
CA GLN A 85 0.37 11.57 1.59
C GLN A 85 1.08 11.52 2.97
N PRO A 86 1.59 12.66 3.48
CA PRO A 86 2.25 12.69 4.79
C PRO A 86 1.41 12.08 5.90
N PHE A 87 2.06 11.43 6.88
CA PHE A 87 1.37 10.67 7.92
C PHE A 87 0.60 11.57 8.88
N THR A 88 -0.59 11.11 9.29
CA THR A 88 -1.28 11.62 10.47
C THR A 88 -0.72 10.98 11.74
N LYS A 89 -1.12 11.49 12.93
CA LYS A 89 -0.74 10.86 14.20
C LYS A 89 -1.37 9.47 14.34
N GLU A 90 -2.57 9.31 13.81
CA GLU A 90 -3.32 8.06 13.79
C GLU A 90 -2.64 7.02 12.89
N ASP A 91 -2.17 7.43 11.71
CA ASP A 91 -1.35 6.59 10.83
C ASP A 91 -0.05 6.20 11.53
N ALA A 92 0.61 7.17 12.19
CA ALA A 92 1.85 6.91 12.91
C ALA A 92 1.69 5.87 14.04
N GLU A 93 0.58 5.93 14.76
CA GLU A 93 0.21 4.93 15.76
C GLU A 93 -0.08 3.55 15.14
N ARG A 94 -0.67 3.48 13.93
CA ARG A 94 -0.85 2.22 13.18
C ARG A 94 0.50 1.64 12.75
N MET A 95 1.34 2.44 12.11
CA MET A 95 2.70 2.07 11.70
C MET A 95 3.51 1.55 12.89
N LYS A 96 3.45 2.25 14.04
CA LYS A 96 4.05 1.80 15.29
C LYS A 96 3.56 0.42 15.67
N ARG A 97 2.24 0.18 15.72
CA ARG A 97 1.68 -1.13 16.14
C ARG A 97 2.07 -2.27 15.20
N ASN A 98 2.23 -2.02 13.90
CA ASN A 98 2.50 -3.05 12.92
C ASN A 98 3.98 -3.40 12.80
N TYR A 99 4.84 -2.37 12.80
CA TYR A 99 6.23 -2.52 12.39
C TYR A 99 7.23 -2.40 13.53
N LEU A 100 6.93 -1.68 14.61
CA LEU A 100 7.92 -1.43 15.66
C LEU A 100 7.98 -2.61 16.66
N ASP A 101 8.71 -3.68 16.34
CA ASP A 101 8.75 -4.92 17.13
C ASP A 101 9.92 -5.01 18.13
N GLY A 102 10.90 -4.11 18.06
CA GLY A 102 12.05 -4.08 18.97
C GLY A 102 13.09 -5.17 18.71
N ILE A 103 12.88 -6.01 17.71
CA ILE A 103 13.78 -7.10 17.31
C ILE A 103 14.37 -6.77 15.93
N HIS A 104 13.51 -6.63 14.93
CA HIS A 104 13.87 -6.28 13.56
C HIS A 104 13.91 -4.76 13.38
N LEU A 105 12.92 -4.06 13.94
CA LEU A 105 12.79 -2.61 13.90
C LEU A 105 12.67 -2.04 15.31
N LYS A 106 13.68 -1.28 15.72
CA LYS A 106 13.78 -0.67 17.06
C LYS A 106 13.46 0.82 17.07
N THR A 107 13.63 1.48 15.93
CA THR A 107 13.29 2.88 15.72
C THR A 107 12.48 3.05 14.43
N LEU A 108 11.34 3.73 14.55
CA LEU A 108 10.46 4.09 13.45
C LEU A 108 10.30 5.60 13.45
N ALA A 109 10.60 6.25 12.33
CA ALA A 109 10.38 7.67 12.14
C ALA A 109 9.45 7.90 10.94
N LEU A 110 8.56 8.89 11.02
CA LEU A 110 7.56 9.20 9.99
C LEU A 110 7.42 10.71 9.82
N ASN A 111 7.38 11.21 8.58
CA ASN A 111 7.09 12.63 8.34
C ASN A 111 5.59 12.93 8.56
N LEU A 112 5.33 14.01 9.28
CA LEU A 112 3.98 14.53 9.49
C LEU A 112 3.66 15.64 8.48
N SER A 113 2.37 15.91 8.30
CA SER A 113 1.89 16.96 7.38
C SER A 113 2.32 18.39 7.76
N ASP A 114 2.71 18.62 9.02
CA ASP A 114 3.21 19.91 9.51
C ASP A 114 4.73 20.10 9.29
N GLY A 115 5.39 19.15 8.63
CA GLY A 115 6.83 19.15 8.37
C GLY A 115 7.69 18.60 9.52
N ASN A 116 7.08 18.29 10.67
CA ASN A 116 7.77 17.62 11.75
C ASN A 116 7.94 16.12 11.46
N VAL A 117 8.77 15.45 12.26
CA VAL A 117 8.93 14.00 12.24
C VAL A 117 8.54 13.44 13.59
N ILE A 118 7.62 12.47 13.60
CA ILE A 118 7.32 11.66 14.78
C ILE A 118 8.28 10.46 14.81
N ILE A 119 8.88 10.21 15.96
CA ILE A 119 9.89 9.17 16.17
C ILE A 119 9.43 8.30 17.33
N PHE A 120 9.38 6.99 17.08
CA PHE A 120 9.17 5.96 18.08
C PHE A 120 10.42 5.11 18.24
N SER A 121 10.88 4.93 19.47
CA SER A 121 12.07 4.11 19.75
C SER A 121 11.90 3.30 21.03
N PHE A 122 12.39 2.06 21.02
CA PHE A 122 12.54 1.28 22.25
C PHE A 122 13.63 1.88 23.16
N ASP A 123 13.36 1.96 24.46
CA ASP A 123 14.40 2.21 25.46
C ASP A 123 15.22 0.93 25.71
N GLU A 124 16.25 0.74 24.88
CA GLU A 124 17.12 -0.44 24.91
C GLU A 124 17.91 -0.60 26.22
N ASN A 125 18.06 0.48 26.99
CA ASN A 125 18.81 0.46 28.25
C ASN A 125 17.94 0.01 29.43
N SER A 126 16.61 -0.06 29.26
CA SER A 126 15.70 -0.46 30.33
C SER A 126 15.80 -1.96 30.65
N SER A 127 15.70 -2.32 31.93
CA SER A 127 15.56 -3.73 32.34
C SER A 127 14.33 -4.39 31.72
N LYS A 128 13.25 -3.62 31.54
CA LYS A 128 12.01 -4.05 30.88
C LYS A 128 12.21 -4.42 29.41
N PHE A 129 13.15 -3.81 28.70
CA PHE A 129 13.45 -4.23 27.33
C PHE A 129 14.11 -5.62 27.29
N LYS A 130 15.00 -5.92 28.24
CA LYS A 130 15.59 -7.27 28.36
C LYS A 130 14.53 -8.33 28.69
N GLU A 131 13.60 -7.99 29.59
CA GLU A 131 12.43 -8.82 29.90
C GLU A 131 11.54 -9.05 28.67
N TYR A 132 11.23 -7.98 27.94
CA TYR A 132 10.50 -8.04 26.68
C TYR A 132 11.15 -8.98 25.66
N LEU A 133 12.47 -8.86 25.44
CA LEU A 133 13.19 -9.73 24.51
C LEU A 133 13.15 -11.20 24.94
N LYS A 134 13.20 -11.48 26.24
CA LYS A 134 13.08 -12.84 26.78
C LYS A 134 11.70 -13.42 26.49
N ILE A 135 10.63 -12.68 26.78
CA ILE A 135 9.24 -13.10 26.50
C ILE A 135 9.04 -13.34 25.01
N MET A 136 9.55 -12.45 24.14
CA MET A 136 9.44 -12.62 22.69
C MET A 136 10.20 -13.86 22.18
N LYS A 137 11.33 -14.20 22.81
CA LYS A 137 12.05 -15.44 22.51
C LYS A 137 11.21 -16.67 22.86
N GLU A 138 10.66 -16.71 24.07
CA GLU A 138 9.78 -17.79 24.53
C GLU A 138 8.51 -17.91 23.66
N TYR A 139 7.94 -16.78 23.23
CA TYR A 139 6.80 -16.74 22.32
C TYR A 139 7.15 -17.37 20.97
N ASN A 140 8.31 -17.05 20.41
CA ASN A 140 8.75 -17.62 19.12
C ASN A 140 9.06 -19.12 19.23
N GLU A 141 9.60 -19.58 20.35
CA GLU A 141 9.81 -21.01 20.65
C GLU A 141 8.47 -21.77 20.77
N ALA A 142 7.48 -21.18 21.44
CA ALA A 142 6.12 -21.74 21.53
C ALA A 142 5.43 -21.77 20.15
N LYS A 143 5.57 -20.70 19.35
CA LYS A 143 5.05 -20.62 17.98
C LYS A 143 5.67 -21.68 17.05
N ALA A 144 6.98 -21.90 17.15
CA ALA A 144 7.66 -22.94 16.38
C ALA A 144 7.17 -24.34 16.80
N SER A 145 7.04 -24.59 18.10
CA SER A 145 6.51 -25.85 18.65
C SER A 145 5.06 -26.11 18.21
N TYR A 146 4.20 -25.08 18.26
CA TYR A 146 2.83 -25.13 17.78
C TYR A 146 2.75 -25.56 16.31
N LYS A 147 3.54 -24.89 15.44
CA LYS A 147 3.57 -25.19 14.01
C LYS A 147 4.05 -26.62 13.74
N ALA A 148 5.12 -27.06 14.41
CA ALA A 148 5.65 -28.41 14.28
C ALA A 148 4.61 -29.47 14.69
N LEU A 149 3.89 -29.26 15.80
CA LEU A 149 2.83 -30.16 16.26
C LEU A 149 1.66 -30.24 15.27
N GLN A 150 1.26 -29.11 14.67
CA GLN A 150 0.22 -29.08 13.64
C GLN A 150 0.63 -29.84 12.38
N GLU A 151 1.83 -29.58 11.88
CA GLU A 151 2.38 -30.25 10.69
C GLU A 151 2.50 -31.77 10.93
N GLU A 152 2.99 -32.16 12.10
CA GLU A 152 3.10 -33.57 12.50
C GLU A 152 1.72 -34.24 12.58
N LEU A 153 0.75 -33.63 13.27
CA LEU A 153 -0.61 -34.16 13.38
C LEU A 153 -1.24 -34.34 11.99
N HIS A 154 -1.11 -33.34 11.12
CA HIS A 154 -1.64 -33.39 9.77
C HIS A 154 -1.04 -34.56 8.98
N LYS A 155 0.29 -34.67 8.97
CA LYS A 155 1.01 -35.76 8.29
C LYS A 155 0.62 -37.14 8.80
N ARG A 156 0.52 -37.32 10.12
CA ARG A 156 0.16 -38.62 10.73
C ARG A 156 -1.30 -39.01 10.47
N LEU A 157 -2.20 -38.03 10.35
CA LEU A 157 -3.59 -38.27 9.92
C LEU A 157 -3.66 -38.69 8.44
N GLU A 158 -2.92 -38.00 7.56
CA GLU A 158 -2.86 -38.32 6.13
C GLU A 158 -2.28 -39.72 5.88
N ASN A 159 -1.23 -40.09 6.61
CA ASN A 159 -0.61 -41.42 6.53
C ASN A 159 -1.47 -42.53 7.15
N GLY A 160 -2.58 -42.20 7.84
CA GLY A 160 -3.40 -43.16 8.57
C GLY A 160 -2.73 -43.75 9.82
N GLU A 161 -1.63 -43.16 10.29
CA GLU A 161 -0.91 -43.57 11.50
C GLU A 161 -1.72 -43.24 12.77
N ILE A 162 -2.49 -42.15 12.73
CA ILE A 162 -3.43 -41.76 13.77
C ILE A 162 -4.84 -41.75 13.17
N LYS A 163 -5.83 -42.23 13.94
CA LYS A 163 -7.25 -42.05 13.58
C LYS A 163 -7.78 -40.74 14.14
N TYR A 164 -8.54 -40.01 13.33
CA TYR A 164 -9.29 -38.84 13.79
C TYR A 164 -10.19 -39.19 14.99
N LYS A 165 -10.21 -38.32 16.01
CA LYS A 165 -10.92 -38.53 17.29
C LYS A 165 -10.46 -39.74 18.12
N SER A 166 -9.30 -40.32 17.85
CA SER A 166 -8.66 -41.27 18.78
C SER A 166 -8.12 -40.57 20.04
N ASP A 167 -7.74 -41.36 21.04
CA ASP A 167 -7.06 -40.86 22.23
C ASP A 167 -5.73 -40.16 21.87
N GLU A 168 -4.99 -40.72 20.91
CA GLU A 168 -3.75 -40.13 20.44
C GLU A 168 -3.98 -38.79 19.71
N HIS A 169 -5.00 -38.73 18.84
CA HIS A 169 -5.43 -37.46 18.23
C HIS A 169 -5.77 -36.42 19.30
N SER A 170 -6.55 -36.80 20.32
CA SER A 170 -6.95 -35.91 21.41
C SER A 170 -5.75 -35.40 22.22
N LYS A 171 -4.72 -36.23 22.41
CA LYS A 171 -3.46 -35.83 23.05
C LYS A 171 -2.71 -34.77 22.24
N TYR A 172 -2.59 -34.95 20.91
CA TYR A 172 -1.99 -33.93 20.04
C TYR A 172 -2.78 -32.62 20.08
N THR A 173 -4.11 -32.68 19.97
CA THR A 173 -4.96 -31.48 20.06
C THR A 173 -4.78 -30.77 21.40
N SER A 174 -4.70 -31.50 22.51
CA SER A 174 -4.43 -30.93 23.84
C SER A 174 -3.06 -30.22 23.92
N ASN A 175 -2.01 -30.84 23.37
CA ASN A 175 -0.68 -30.22 23.31
C ASN A 175 -0.67 -28.95 22.44
N ILE A 176 -1.36 -28.98 21.30
CA ILE A 176 -1.54 -27.82 20.42
C ILE A 176 -2.24 -26.69 21.18
N SER A 177 -3.36 -26.99 21.84
CA SER A 177 -4.10 -25.99 22.64
C SER A 177 -3.28 -25.45 23.82
N ALA A 178 -2.41 -26.25 24.43
CA ALA A 178 -1.49 -25.79 25.46
C ALA A 178 -0.47 -24.77 24.92
N GLN A 179 0.08 -25.01 23.73
CA GLN A 179 0.97 -24.05 23.06
C GLN A 179 0.22 -22.77 22.65
N GLU A 180 -1.01 -22.88 22.14
CA GLU A 180 -1.84 -21.71 21.83
C GLU A 180 -2.09 -20.84 23.06
N LYS A 181 -2.41 -21.47 24.20
CA LYS A 181 -2.62 -20.77 25.47
C LYS A 181 -1.36 -20.05 25.92
N LEU A 182 -0.21 -20.72 25.89
CA LEU A 182 1.09 -20.13 26.24
C LEU A 182 1.41 -18.93 25.33
N MET A 183 1.22 -19.08 24.01
CA MET A 183 1.42 -18.00 23.05
C MET A 183 0.52 -16.79 23.34
N PHE A 184 -0.74 -17.03 23.72
CA PHE A 184 -1.68 -15.95 24.09
C PHE A 184 -1.22 -15.20 25.34
N GLU A 185 -0.81 -15.92 26.38
CA GLU A 185 -0.30 -15.34 27.64
C GLU A 185 0.95 -14.48 27.37
N LEU A 186 1.95 -15.04 26.66
CA LEU A 186 3.19 -14.33 26.31
C LEU A 186 2.93 -13.11 25.40
N SER A 187 1.98 -13.21 24.46
CA SER A 187 1.60 -12.09 23.58
C SER A 187 0.94 -10.95 24.37
N SER A 188 0.09 -11.27 25.34
CA SER A 188 -0.53 -10.28 26.23
C SER A 188 0.50 -9.58 27.11
N GLU A 189 1.40 -10.36 27.73
CA GLU A 189 2.45 -9.83 28.60
C GLU A 189 3.44 -8.95 27.82
N SER A 190 3.93 -9.42 26.68
CA SER A 190 4.85 -8.67 25.82
C SER A 190 4.23 -7.36 25.32
N SER A 191 2.95 -7.35 24.94
CA SER A 191 2.22 -6.14 24.53
C SER A 191 2.13 -5.09 25.66
N ASN A 192 1.88 -5.55 26.89
CA ASN A 192 1.81 -4.69 28.07
C ASN A 192 3.16 -4.03 28.40
N ILE A 193 4.25 -4.78 28.25
CA ILE A 193 5.61 -4.24 28.46
C ILE A 193 5.99 -3.30 27.31
N ARG A 194 5.78 -3.72 26.06
CA ARG A 194 6.10 -2.98 24.84
C ARG A 194 5.55 -1.55 24.88
N ASN A 195 4.28 -1.39 25.22
CA ASN A 195 3.64 -0.07 25.27
C ASN A 195 4.23 0.87 26.35
N LYS A 196 4.94 0.33 27.35
CA LYS A 196 5.58 1.10 28.42
C LYS A 196 7.03 1.48 28.12
N ILE A 197 7.68 0.79 27.17
CA ILE A 197 9.11 0.96 26.86
C ILE A 197 9.36 1.69 25.54
N ILE A 198 8.32 1.89 24.72
CA ILE A 198 8.41 2.73 23.53
C ILE A 198 8.33 4.20 23.96
N THR A 199 9.35 4.95 23.59
CA THR A 199 9.38 6.42 23.70
C THR A 199 8.88 7.05 22.41
N GLN A 200 8.18 8.18 22.53
CA GLN A 200 7.72 8.98 21.41
C GLN A 200 8.31 10.39 21.51
N LYS A 201 8.83 10.90 20.38
CA LYS A 201 9.30 12.29 20.24
C LYS A 201 8.77 12.88 18.94
N ILE A 202 8.59 14.20 18.91
CA ILE A 202 8.28 14.94 17.68
C ILE A 202 9.37 16.00 17.54
N ASN A 203 10.14 15.92 16.47
CA ASN A 203 11.31 16.75 16.23
C ASN A 203 11.28 17.33 14.81
N GLN A 204 12.14 18.31 14.54
CA GLN A 204 12.47 18.67 13.17
C GLN A 204 13.27 17.56 12.49
N LYS A 205 13.18 17.46 11.17
CA LYS A 205 13.93 16.48 10.37
C LYS A 205 15.45 16.57 10.61
N SER A 206 15.98 17.77 10.84
CA SER A 206 17.40 18.00 11.15
C SER A 206 17.85 17.37 12.46
N ASP A 207 16.94 17.15 13.40
CA ASP A 207 17.22 16.73 14.77
C ASP A 207 16.90 15.24 14.99
N MET A 208 16.73 14.49 13.90
CA MET A 208 16.51 13.04 13.96
C MET A 208 17.77 12.32 14.45
N PRO A 209 17.61 11.23 15.22
CA PRO A 209 18.73 10.33 15.48
C PRO A 209 19.26 9.72 14.18
N LYS A 210 20.44 9.12 14.24
CA LYS A 210 20.97 8.38 13.10
C LYS A 210 20.05 7.20 12.76
N ILE A 211 19.49 7.21 11.55
CA ILE A 211 18.62 6.15 11.02
C ILE A 211 19.38 5.34 9.96
N SER A 212 19.19 4.01 9.94
CA SER A 212 19.85 3.08 9.03
C SER A 212 19.30 3.16 7.61
N TYR A 213 17.97 3.27 7.46
CA TYR A 213 17.29 3.26 6.17
C TYR A 213 16.25 4.37 6.03
N THR A 214 16.08 4.87 4.82
CA THR A 214 15.00 5.81 4.50
C THR A 214 14.18 5.27 3.33
N VAL A 215 12.86 5.24 3.51
CA VAL A 215 11.88 4.94 2.47
C VAL A 215 11.25 6.26 2.07
N ILE A 216 11.32 6.62 0.79
CA ILE A 216 10.79 7.88 0.27
C ILE A 216 9.74 7.57 -0.77
N ASP A 217 8.54 8.12 -0.59
CA ASP A 217 7.47 8.13 -1.57
C ASP A 217 7.30 9.54 -2.11
N ASN A 218 7.42 9.70 -3.43
CA ASN A 218 7.37 10.99 -4.12
C ASN A 218 6.39 10.96 -5.28
N GLU A 219 5.60 12.03 -5.40
CA GLU A 219 4.83 12.28 -6.62
C GLU A 219 5.78 12.73 -7.74
N ILE A 220 5.74 12.05 -8.87
CA ILE A 220 6.42 12.48 -10.09
C ILE A 220 5.55 13.55 -10.77
N LYS A 221 6.06 14.78 -10.82
CA LYS A 221 5.38 15.90 -11.49
C LYS A 221 5.32 15.67 -13.00
N LEU A 222 4.17 15.19 -13.47
CA LEU A 222 3.86 15.08 -14.89
C LEU A 222 3.55 16.45 -15.49
N ASN A 223 3.72 16.59 -16.80
CA ASN A 223 3.31 17.83 -17.47
C ASN A 223 1.80 18.05 -17.36
N LYS A 224 1.35 19.31 -17.50
CA LYS A 224 -0.05 19.70 -17.29
C LYS A 224 -1.05 18.92 -18.15
N PHE A 225 -0.67 18.49 -19.35
CA PHE A 225 -1.57 17.71 -20.22
C PHE A 225 -1.73 16.28 -19.69
N VAL A 226 -0.61 15.60 -19.44
CA VAL A 226 -0.56 14.21 -18.97
C VAL A 226 -1.17 14.07 -17.58
N ALA A 227 -0.97 15.06 -16.70
CA ALA A 227 -1.54 15.10 -15.36
C ALA A 227 -3.08 15.17 -15.32
N ASN A 228 -3.77 15.29 -16.47
CA ASN A 228 -5.23 15.11 -16.54
C ASN A 228 -5.64 13.64 -16.71
N PHE A 229 -4.72 12.76 -17.11
CA PHE A 229 -4.98 11.36 -17.44
C PHE A 229 -4.23 10.37 -16.55
N LEU A 230 -3.03 10.73 -16.07
CA LEU A 230 -2.15 9.85 -15.31
C LEU A 230 -1.67 10.47 -14.00
N TYR A 231 -1.45 9.60 -13.03
CA TYR A 231 -0.69 9.85 -11.81
C TYR A 231 0.57 8.98 -11.82
N SER A 232 1.68 9.50 -11.33
CA SER A 232 2.89 8.69 -11.22
C SER A 232 3.62 8.99 -9.93
N SER A 233 4.14 7.93 -9.31
CA SER A 233 4.87 7.97 -8.06
C SER A 233 6.19 7.22 -8.14
N GLU A 234 7.12 7.63 -7.31
CA GLU A 234 8.44 7.03 -7.16
C GLU A 234 8.65 6.61 -5.70
N ASN A 235 8.97 5.33 -5.49
CA ASN A 235 9.41 4.81 -4.20
C ASN A 235 10.91 4.51 -4.25
N ILE A 236 11.66 5.08 -3.31
CA ILE A 236 13.12 4.94 -3.19
C ILE A 236 13.46 4.43 -1.80
N ILE A 237 14.33 3.42 -1.72
CA ILE A 237 14.87 2.95 -0.45
C ILE A 237 16.38 3.15 -0.42
N ILE A 238 16.81 3.93 0.57
CA ILE A 238 18.20 4.36 0.73
C ILE A 238 18.77 3.72 1.99
N LYS A 239 19.98 3.17 1.88
CA LYS A 239 20.82 2.77 3.01
C LYS A 239 21.66 3.97 3.43
N ASN A 240 21.36 4.56 4.58
CA ASN A 240 21.87 5.89 4.95
C ASN A 240 23.36 5.93 5.30
N ASP A 241 23.94 4.80 5.72
CA ASP A 241 25.37 4.72 6.05
C ASP A 241 26.28 4.92 4.83
N THR A 242 25.84 4.44 3.67
CA THR A 242 26.53 4.39 2.39
C THR A 242 25.93 5.34 1.36
N LYS A 243 24.74 5.88 1.67
CA LYS A 243 23.90 6.69 0.75
C LYS A 243 23.53 5.93 -0.53
N GLU A 244 23.52 4.60 -0.44
CA GLU A 244 23.25 3.73 -1.57
C GLU A 244 21.74 3.52 -1.74
N VAL A 245 21.25 3.63 -2.98
CA VAL A 245 19.87 3.25 -3.33
C VAL A 245 19.83 1.73 -3.47
N ILE A 246 19.12 1.07 -2.55
CA ILE A 246 19.00 -0.40 -2.50
C ILE A 246 17.66 -0.91 -3.05
N GLY A 247 16.72 0.01 -3.28
CA GLY A 247 15.44 -0.27 -3.92
C GLY A 247 14.94 0.96 -4.66
N HIS A 248 14.39 0.73 -5.84
CA HIS A 248 13.74 1.78 -6.62
C HIS A 248 12.56 1.21 -7.39
N LYS A 249 11.49 1.98 -7.46
CA LYS A 249 10.30 1.62 -8.22
C LYS A 249 9.55 2.87 -8.63
N ILE A 250 9.12 2.88 -9.89
CA ILE A 250 8.13 3.86 -10.38
C ILE A 250 6.81 3.13 -10.59
N SER A 251 5.73 3.79 -10.20
CA SER A 251 4.37 3.34 -10.47
C SER A 251 3.64 4.40 -11.30
N CYS A 252 2.85 3.95 -12.27
CA CYS A 252 1.94 4.80 -13.02
C CYS A 252 0.51 4.29 -12.83
N MET A 253 -0.41 5.20 -12.53
CA MET A 253 -1.83 4.94 -12.28
C MET A 253 -2.66 5.80 -13.22
N LYS A 254 -3.79 5.28 -13.68
CA LYS A 254 -4.76 6.08 -14.45
C LYS A 254 -5.55 7.01 -13.52
N LEU A 255 -5.73 8.26 -13.92
CA LEU A 255 -6.74 9.17 -13.34
C LEU A 255 -8.12 8.84 -13.94
N PHE A 256 -9.19 9.40 -13.37
CA PHE A 256 -10.57 9.02 -13.70
C PHE A 256 -10.98 9.37 -15.15
N TYR A 257 -11.84 8.53 -15.74
CA TYR A 257 -12.50 8.84 -17.01
C TYR A 257 -13.67 9.81 -16.83
N ASN A 258 -13.90 10.66 -17.83
CA ASN A 258 -14.93 11.69 -17.92
C ASN A 258 -16.33 11.15 -18.25
N ILE A 259 -16.45 9.97 -18.88
CA ILE A 259 -17.73 9.48 -19.46
C ILE A 259 -18.78 9.08 -18.42
N LEU A 260 -18.38 8.58 -17.25
CA LEU A 260 -19.32 7.97 -16.31
C LEU A 260 -19.43 8.82 -15.05
N PRO A 261 -20.57 9.50 -14.78
CA PRO A 261 -20.79 10.13 -13.48
C PRO A 261 -20.73 9.08 -12.37
N ASP A 262 -20.22 9.50 -11.21
CA ASP A 262 -19.99 8.70 -10.01
C ASP A 262 -21.31 8.14 -9.44
N SER A 263 -21.81 7.07 -10.04
CA SER A 263 -23.10 6.48 -9.69
C SER A 263 -22.98 5.14 -9.00
N VAL A 264 -21.79 4.68 -8.64
CA VAL A 264 -21.61 3.39 -7.93
C VAL A 264 -20.71 3.50 -6.69
N GLY A 265 -20.14 4.68 -6.39
CA GLY A 265 -19.29 4.85 -5.21
C GLY A 265 -17.97 4.08 -5.23
N GLU A 266 -17.62 3.45 -6.36
CA GLU A 266 -16.41 2.66 -6.56
C GLU A 266 -15.29 3.44 -7.27
N ARG A 267 -15.33 4.77 -7.28
CA ARG A 267 -14.24 5.62 -7.80
C ARG A 267 -13.06 5.73 -6.81
N TYR A 268 -12.51 4.60 -6.38
CA TYR A 268 -11.14 4.58 -5.88
C TYR A 268 -10.24 4.24 -7.08
N PHE A 269 -9.25 5.08 -7.42
CA PHE A 269 -8.23 4.81 -8.46
C PHE A 269 -7.80 3.34 -8.38
N SER A 270 -8.21 2.50 -9.33
CA SER A 270 -8.16 1.06 -9.08
C SER A 270 -7.26 0.27 -10.02
N ALA A 271 -6.63 0.89 -11.03
CA ALA A 271 -5.69 0.14 -11.85
C ALA A 271 -4.37 0.89 -12.01
N LYS A 272 -3.38 0.36 -11.30
CA LYS A 272 -1.99 0.51 -11.71
C LYS A 272 -1.87 0.09 -13.17
N ILE A 273 -1.29 0.95 -14.00
CA ILE A 273 -1.01 0.66 -15.40
C ILE A 273 0.29 -0.14 -15.49
N CYS A 274 1.29 0.25 -14.71
CA CYS A 274 2.58 -0.43 -14.63
C CYS A 274 3.37 -0.05 -13.37
N GLY A 275 4.46 -0.78 -13.19
CA GLY A 275 5.28 -0.83 -11.98
C GLY A 275 5.03 -2.15 -11.26
N GLU A 276 6.05 -2.68 -10.59
CA GLU A 276 5.99 -3.98 -9.90
C GLU A 276 4.81 -4.03 -8.89
N ASP A 277 4.09 -5.13 -8.77
CA ASP A 277 3.04 -5.25 -7.75
C ASP A 277 3.63 -5.34 -6.33
N GLY A 278 2.80 -5.05 -5.32
CA GLY A 278 3.21 -5.07 -3.91
C GLY A 278 3.96 -3.82 -3.44
N VAL A 279 4.33 -3.83 -2.17
CA VAL A 279 4.99 -2.70 -1.49
C VAL A 279 6.51 -2.95 -1.47
N LEU A 280 7.30 -2.03 -2.01
CA LEU A 280 8.74 -2.27 -2.25
C LEU A 280 9.49 -2.52 -0.93
N TYR A 281 9.18 -1.75 0.11
CA TYR A 281 9.82 -1.90 1.41
C TYR A 281 9.46 -3.22 2.08
N GLU A 282 8.26 -3.78 1.84
CA GLU A 282 7.88 -5.08 2.39
C GLU A 282 8.80 -6.18 1.84
N LYS A 283 9.10 -6.14 0.54
CA LYS A 283 10.01 -7.08 -0.13
C LYS A 283 11.46 -6.90 0.33
N ILE A 284 11.93 -5.65 0.44
CA ILE A 284 13.31 -5.37 0.87
C ILE A 284 13.51 -5.75 2.33
N PHE A 285 12.58 -5.42 3.22
CA PHE A 285 12.75 -5.69 4.65
C PHE A 285 12.18 -7.03 5.11
N SER A 286 11.65 -7.86 4.20
CA SER A 286 10.97 -9.13 4.52
C SER A 286 9.91 -8.97 5.61
N VAL A 287 9.13 -7.89 5.50
CA VAL A 287 8.17 -7.43 6.52
C VAL A 287 7.08 -8.46 6.77
N ASP A 288 6.73 -9.24 5.75
CA ASP A 288 5.81 -10.36 5.82
C ASP A 288 6.20 -11.42 6.86
N LYS A 289 7.49 -11.53 7.19
CA LYS A 289 7.99 -12.51 8.18
C LYS A 289 7.86 -12.06 9.62
N TRP A 290 7.87 -10.75 9.89
CA TRP A 290 8.01 -10.22 11.24
C TRP A 290 6.99 -9.15 11.64
N ARG A 291 6.19 -8.62 10.70
CA ARG A 291 5.13 -7.66 11.05
C ARG A 291 4.16 -8.26 12.05
N LEU A 292 3.71 -7.43 12.99
CA LEU A 292 2.85 -7.86 14.08
C LEU A 292 1.39 -8.03 13.64
N TRP A 293 0.91 -7.16 12.75
CA TRP A 293 -0.48 -7.12 12.31
C TRP A 293 -0.59 -6.80 10.81
N ASN A 294 -1.66 -7.30 10.17
CA ASN A 294 -2.01 -6.99 8.77
C ASN A 294 -2.90 -5.71 8.72
N VAL A 295 -2.38 -4.56 9.16
CA VAL A 295 -3.13 -3.28 9.12
C VAL A 295 -2.54 -2.38 8.04
N ILE A 296 -3.41 -1.59 7.41
CA ILE A 296 -3.05 -0.61 6.37
C ILE A 296 -2.23 0.54 6.98
N ASP A 297 -1.21 1.00 6.24
CA ASP A 297 -0.30 2.09 6.65
C ASP A 297 -1.03 3.42 6.88
N HIS A 298 -1.97 3.75 5.98
CA HIS A 298 -2.83 4.93 6.07
C HIS A 298 -4.29 4.56 6.32
N GLU A 299 -5.01 5.38 7.09
CA GLU A 299 -6.45 5.26 7.27
C GLU A 299 -7.24 5.42 5.96
N ILE A 300 -6.78 6.33 5.11
CA ILE A 300 -7.36 6.60 3.79
C ILE A 300 -6.37 6.08 2.74
N SER A 301 -6.85 5.25 1.81
CA SER A 301 -6.01 4.75 0.72
C SER A 301 -5.49 5.88 -0.15
N LEU A 302 -4.29 5.72 -0.73
CA LEU A 302 -3.70 6.68 -1.67
C LEU A 302 -4.69 7.06 -2.78
N SER A 303 -5.40 6.07 -3.32
CA SER A 303 -6.49 6.30 -4.28
C SER A 303 -7.56 7.27 -3.76
N HIS A 304 -8.08 7.07 -2.56
CA HIS A 304 -9.06 8.01 -1.99
C HIS A 304 -8.42 9.39 -1.77
N PHE A 305 -7.19 9.44 -1.24
CA PHE A 305 -6.47 10.70 -1.02
C PHE A 305 -6.31 11.52 -2.31
N LEU A 306 -5.83 10.90 -3.38
CA LEU A 306 -5.67 11.54 -4.69
C LEU A 306 -7.00 12.04 -5.27
N TYR A 307 -8.13 11.41 -4.92
CA TYR A 307 -9.43 11.80 -5.46
C TYR A 307 -9.86 13.14 -4.86
N LYS A 308 -9.67 13.28 -3.55
CA LYS A 308 -9.91 14.54 -2.85
C LYS A 308 -9.00 15.65 -3.41
N LYS A 309 -7.69 15.36 -3.49
CA LYS A 309 -6.67 16.29 -3.99
C LYS A 309 -6.95 16.80 -5.40
N TYR A 310 -7.19 15.92 -6.38
CA TYR A 310 -7.31 16.33 -7.80
C TYR A 310 -8.74 16.56 -8.27
N SER A 311 -9.72 15.79 -7.78
CA SER A 311 -11.11 15.90 -8.26
C SER A 311 -11.94 16.87 -7.45
N LYS A 312 -11.73 16.96 -6.13
CA LYS A 312 -12.45 17.92 -5.28
C LYS A 312 -11.69 19.22 -5.04
N LYS A 313 -10.36 19.22 -5.27
CA LYS A 313 -9.45 20.33 -4.93
C LYS A 313 -9.53 20.68 -3.43
N GLU A 314 -9.71 19.65 -2.60
CA GLU A 314 -9.58 19.69 -1.14
C GLU A 314 -8.14 19.31 -0.76
#